data_AF-A0A0C4YES5-F1
#
_entry.id   AF-A0A0C4YES5-F1
#
_cell.length_a   1.000
_cell.length_b   1.000
_cell.length_c   1.000
_cell.angle_alpha   90.00
_cell.angle_beta   90.00
_cell.angle_gamma   90.00
#
_symmetry.space_group_name_H-M   'P 1'
#
loop_
_entity.id
_entity.type
_entity.pdbx_description
1 polymer ?
#
loop_
_entity_poly.entity_id
_entity_poly.type
_entity_poly.pdbx_seq_one_letter_code
_entity_poly.pdbx_strand_id
1 'polypeptide(L)'
;MHSKQVKRGVFWSLAGFIGKPVQDYAAEAGIQLLDGAGIVERIRALDAEKQARLLTRAFEGDYQTPTCAACGIKMVERQGKGGSFWGCRNYSKGCRVRLPRAA
;
A
#
# COMPACT_ATOMS: atom_id res chain seq x y z
N MET A 1 26.31 -11.64 2.79
CA MET A 1 25.61 -10.44 3.36
C MET A 1 25.80 -10.32 4.89
N HIS A 2 26.97 -10.68 5.45
CA HIS A 2 27.25 -10.66 6.90
C HIS A 2 28.37 -9.68 7.30
N SER A 3 28.57 -8.57 6.57
CA SER A 3 29.71 -7.66 6.86
C SER A 3 29.36 -6.44 7.71
N LYS A 4 28.11 -6.28 8.16
CA LYS A 4 27.72 -5.20 9.08
C LYS A 4 26.83 -5.81 10.17
N GLN A 5 27.25 -5.72 11.43
CA GLN A 5 26.45 -6.10 12.60
C GLN A 5 25.22 -5.17 12.71
N VAL A 6 24.20 -5.41 11.90
CA VAL A 6 22.96 -4.63 11.95
C VAL A 6 22.20 -5.04 13.21
N LYS A 7 22.07 -4.14 14.19
CA LYS A 7 21.36 -4.43 15.45
C LYS A 7 19.87 -4.73 15.27
N ARG A 8 19.29 -4.29 14.15
CA ARG A 8 17.88 -4.52 13.79
C ARG A 8 17.70 -4.39 12.27
N GLY A 9 17.32 -5.46 11.61
CA GLY A 9 16.91 -5.45 10.21
C GLY A 9 15.39 -5.41 10.08
N VAL A 10 14.87 -4.78 9.02
CA VAL A 10 13.47 -4.92 8.62
C VAL A 10 13.46 -5.27 7.14
N PHE A 11 12.78 -6.35 6.78
CA PHE A 11 12.57 -6.75 5.41
C PHE A 11 11.08 -6.64 5.07
N TRP A 12 10.77 -5.95 3.98
CA TRP A 12 9.38 -5.65 3.60
C TRP A 12 9.01 -6.32 2.27
N SER A 13 7.92 -7.08 2.26
CA SER A 13 7.31 -7.67 1.07
C SER A 13 5.82 -7.34 0.98
N LEU A 14 5.34 -6.90 -0.19
CA LEU A 14 3.89 -6.72 -0.42
C LEU A 14 3.14 -8.04 -0.57
N ALA A 15 3.82 -9.08 -1.09
CA ALA A 15 3.24 -10.40 -1.34
C ALA A 15 3.38 -11.37 -0.14
N GLY A 16 4.00 -10.91 0.96
CA GLY A 16 4.30 -11.74 2.12
C GLY A 16 5.56 -12.59 1.96
N PHE A 17 5.64 -13.65 2.76
CA PHE A 17 6.79 -14.55 2.87
C PHE A 17 6.34 -15.99 2.71
N ILE A 18 7.08 -16.77 1.93
CA ILE A 18 6.73 -18.16 1.62
C ILE A 18 7.60 -19.10 2.45
N GLY A 19 6.95 -19.90 3.30
CA GLY A 19 7.57 -21.01 4.03
C GLY A 19 8.26 -20.63 5.34
N LYS A 20 8.35 -21.63 6.22
CA LYS A 20 9.07 -21.55 7.51
C LYS A 20 10.56 -21.19 7.40
N PRO A 21 11.33 -21.68 6.41
CA PRO A 21 12.76 -21.40 6.36
C PRO A 21 13.12 -19.89 6.34
N VAL A 22 12.28 -19.07 5.71
CA VAL A 22 12.47 -17.61 5.68
C VAL A 22 12.20 -16.97 7.03
N GLN A 23 11.19 -17.47 7.75
CA GLN A 23 10.80 -16.97 9.07
C GLN A 23 11.87 -17.33 10.11
N ASP A 24 12.35 -18.57 10.06
CA ASP A 24 13.37 -19.10 10.96
C ASP A 24 14.70 -18.36 10.75
N TYR A 25 15.16 -18.24 9.50
CA TYR A 25 16.39 -17.50 9.19
C TYR A 25 16.30 -16.02 9.56
N ALA A 26 15.15 -15.38 9.31
CA ALA A 26 14.96 -13.99 9.69
C ALA A 26 14.99 -13.80 11.21
N ALA A 27 14.38 -14.72 11.97
CA ALA A 27 14.41 -14.68 13.44
C ALA A 27 15.84 -14.84 13.98
N GLU A 28 16.59 -15.82 13.48
CA GLU A 28 18.01 -16.06 13.85
C GLU A 28 18.90 -14.86 13.50
N ALA A 29 18.64 -14.21 12.36
CA ALA A 29 19.38 -13.05 11.90
C ALA A 29 18.93 -11.72 12.56
N GLY A 30 17.90 -11.72 13.42
CA GLY A 30 17.36 -10.50 14.03
C GLY A 30 16.69 -9.56 13.01
N ILE A 31 16.11 -10.13 11.95
CA ILE A 31 15.42 -9.43 10.87
C ILE A 31 13.91 -9.53 11.11
N GLN A 32 13.25 -8.37 11.20
CA GLN A 32 11.79 -8.31 11.24
C GLN A 32 11.23 -8.45 9.84
N LEU A 33 10.42 -9.48 9.64
CA LEU A 33 9.62 -9.63 8.43
C LEU A 33 8.35 -8.79 8.57
N LEU A 34 8.10 -7.91 7.59
CA LEU A 34 6.91 -7.07 7.56
C LEU A 34 6.24 -7.19 6.20
N ASP A 35 4.92 -7.36 6.20
CA ASP A 35 4.10 -7.37 5.00
C ASP A 35 3.09 -6.22 5.00
N GLY A 36 2.25 -6.18 3.97
CA GLY A 36 1.22 -5.15 3.83
C GLY A 36 0.21 -5.13 4.99
N ALA A 37 -0.20 -6.29 5.49
CA ALA A 37 -1.12 -6.36 6.63
C ALA A 37 -0.43 -5.93 7.93
N GLY A 38 0.78 -6.43 8.18
CA GLY A 38 1.55 -6.14 9.38
C GLY A 38 1.92 -4.66 9.53
N ILE A 39 2.18 -3.94 8.44
CA ILE A 39 2.41 -2.49 8.54
C ILE A 39 1.13 -1.73 8.89
N VAL A 40 -0.01 -2.11 8.33
CA VAL A 40 -1.30 -1.48 8.63
C VAL A 40 -1.66 -1.69 10.10
N GLU A 41 -1.46 -2.89 10.64
CA GLU A 41 -1.68 -3.17 12.06
C GLU A 41 -0.76 -2.34 12.97
N ARG A 42 0.52 -2.18 12.59
CA ARG A 42 1.43 -1.30 13.34
C ARG A 42 0.99 0.15 13.32
N ILE A 43 0.47 0.64 12.19
CA ILE A 43 -0.07 2.00 12.10
C ILE A 43 -1.29 2.15 13.00
N ARG A 44 -2.21 1.17 12.98
CA ARG A 44 -3.42 1.15 13.84
C ARG A 44 -3.10 1.07 15.33
N ALA A 45 -1.96 0.51 15.71
CA ALA A 45 -1.52 0.45 17.10
C ALA A 45 -0.87 1.76 17.61
N LEU A 46 -0.59 2.74 16.73
CA LEU A 46 -0.09 4.05 17.14
C LEU A 46 -1.21 4.92 17.75
N ASP A 47 -0.82 5.94 18.50
CA ASP A 47 -1.74 6.99 18.94
C ASP A 47 -2.36 7.75 17.76
N ALA A 48 -3.51 8.37 18.02
CA ALA A 48 -4.31 9.06 17.00
C ALA A 48 -3.54 10.20 16.31
N GLU A 49 -2.66 10.91 17.03
CA GLU A 49 -1.87 12.01 16.48
C GLU A 49 -0.84 11.48 15.45
N LYS A 50 -0.11 10.42 15.79
CA LYS A 50 0.84 9.77 14.88
C LYS A 50 0.14 9.15 13.68
N GLN A 51 -1.03 8.54 13.89
CA GLN A 51 -1.85 8.02 12.77
C GLN A 51 -2.24 9.13 11.80
N ALA A 52 -2.76 10.25 12.30
CA ALA A 52 -3.17 11.39 11.47
C ALA A 52 -1.98 11.98 10.70
N ARG A 53 -0.81 12.07 11.33
CA ARG A 53 0.41 12.55 10.68
C ARG A 53 0.87 11.62 9.56
N LEU A 54 0.85 10.31 9.79
CA LEU A 54 1.19 9.31 8.76
C LEU A 54 0.19 9.31 7.61
N LEU A 55 -1.11 9.41 7.91
CA LEU A 55 -2.17 9.47 6.92
C LEU A 55 -2.00 10.69 6.00
N THR A 56 -1.79 11.86 6.60
CA THR A 56 -1.52 13.11 5.86
C THR A 56 -0.31 12.95 4.94
N ARG A 57 0.78 12.36 5.44
CA ARG A 57 1.99 12.16 4.65
C ARG A 57 1.82 11.14 3.53
N ALA A 58 1.13 10.03 3.79
CA ALA A 58 0.89 8.96 2.81
C ALA A 58 0.05 9.45 1.62
N PHE A 59 -0.81 10.43 1.85
CA PHE A 59 -1.74 10.98 0.88
C PHE A 59 -1.37 12.40 0.41
N GLU A 60 -0.15 12.85 0.66
CA GLU A 60 0.34 14.14 0.19
C GLU A 60 0.32 14.21 -1.35
N GLY A 61 -0.04 15.36 -1.92
CA GLY A 61 -0.12 15.52 -3.37
C GLY A 61 -1.30 14.75 -3.98
N ASP A 62 -1.04 13.90 -4.98
CA ASP A 62 -2.08 13.24 -5.77
C ASP A 62 -2.24 11.73 -5.47
N TYR A 63 -1.64 11.23 -4.39
CA TYR A 63 -1.67 9.82 -4.00
C TYR A 63 -3.05 9.35 -3.49
N GLN A 64 -4.00 10.25 -3.21
CA GLN A 64 -5.39 9.89 -2.94
C GLN A 64 -6.14 9.42 -4.18
N THR A 65 -5.73 9.89 -5.35
CA THR A 65 -6.40 9.59 -6.62
C THR A 65 -5.63 8.50 -7.35
N PRO A 66 -6.26 7.35 -7.65
CA PRO A 66 -5.59 6.28 -8.35
C PRO A 66 -5.26 6.69 -9.78
N THR A 67 -4.16 6.14 -10.27
CA THR A 67 -3.74 6.27 -11.67
C THR A 67 -4.34 5.13 -12.49
N CYS A 68 -4.86 5.43 -13.67
CA CYS A 68 -5.40 4.43 -14.58
C CYS A 68 -4.30 3.48 -15.05
N ALA A 69 -4.43 2.18 -14.77
CA ALA A 69 -3.45 1.17 -15.17
C ALA A 69 -3.28 1.03 -16.70
N ALA A 70 -4.26 1.46 -17.51
CA ALA A 70 -4.20 1.34 -18.97
C ALA A 70 -3.60 2.57 -19.68
N CYS A 71 -3.77 3.78 -19.14
CA CYS A 71 -3.33 5.00 -19.84
C CYS A 71 -2.54 5.99 -18.96
N GLY A 72 -2.25 5.64 -17.71
CA GLY A 72 -1.34 6.41 -16.85
C GLY A 72 -1.88 7.74 -16.34
N ILE A 73 -3.13 8.12 -16.65
CA ILE A 73 -3.72 9.37 -16.16
C ILE A 73 -4.44 9.16 -14.83
N LYS A 74 -4.45 10.18 -13.97
CA LYS A 74 -5.31 10.17 -12.77
C LYS A 74 -6.76 9.97 -13.13
N MET A 75 -7.43 9.11 -12.38
CA MET A 75 -8.85 8.82 -12.53
C MET A 75 -9.69 9.93 -11.89
N VAL A 76 -11.00 9.90 -12.11
CA VAL A 76 -11.95 10.81 -11.48
C VAL A 76 -13.02 10.00 -10.76
N GLU A 77 -13.51 10.52 -9.65
CA GLU A 77 -14.65 9.93 -8.98
C GLU A 77 -15.92 10.12 -9.83
N ARG A 78 -16.69 9.05 -9.98
CA ARG A 78 -17.96 9.02 -10.71
C ARG A 78 -18.99 8.27 -9.89
N GLN A 79 -20.26 8.64 -10.05
CA GLN A 79 -21.36 7.97 -9.37
C GLN A 79 -22.04 6.98 -10.31
N GLY A 80 -22.31 5.77 -9.82
CA GLY A 80 -23.05 4.74 -10.54
C GLY A 80 -24.15 4.14 -9.67
N LYS A 81 -24.86 3.14 -10.21
CA LYS A 81 -25.97 2.46 -9.51
C LYS A 81 -25.55 1.81 -8.18
N GLY A 82 -24.28 1.40 -8.04
CA GLY A 82 -23.74 0.72 -6.86
C GLY A 82 -22.88 1.61 -5.96
N GLY A 83 -22.94 2.94 -6.10
CA GLY A 83 -22.11 3.88 -5.33
C GLY A 83 -21.02 4.57 -6.17
N SER A 84 -20.11 5.25 -5.49
CA SER A 84 -18.99 5.95 -6.15
C SER A 84 -17.92 4.97 -6.61
N PHE A 85 -17.29 5.28 -7.74
CA PHE A 85 -16.21 4.51 -8.32
C PHE A 85 -15.21 5.41 -9.02
N TRP A 86 -14.00 4.90 -9.23
CA TRP A 86 -12.99 5.59 -10.02
C TRP A 86 -13.18 5.26 -11.50
N GLY A 87 -13.44 6.29 -12.31
CA GLY A 87 -13.54 6.19 -13.77
C GLY A 87 -12.37 6.86 -14.48
N CYS A 88 -11.89 6.26 -15.57
CA CYS A 88 -10.86 6.89 -16.39
C CYS A 88 -11.36 8.20 -17.03
N ARG A 89 -10.54 9.26 -17.02
CA ARG A 89 -10.85 10.52 -17.72
C ARG A 89 -10.94 10.34 -19.24
N ASN A 90 -10.15 9.44 -19.82
CA ASN A 90 -10.12 9.12 -21.25
C ASN A 90 -11.20 8.11 -21.68
N TYR A 91 -12.30 8.00 -20.94
CA TYR A 91 -13.40 7.11 -21.31
C TYR A 91 -13.95 7.41 -22.72
N SER A 92 -14.09 8.69 -23.07
CA SER A 92 -14.52 9.12 -24.41
C SER A 92 -13.55 8.72 -25.53
N LYS A 93 -12.26 8.53 -25.20
CA LYS A 93 -11.22 8.07 -26.13
C LYS A 93 -11.10 6.53 -26.16
N GLY A 94 -12.03 5.82 -25.52
CA GLY A 94 -12.09 4.36 -25.51
C GLY A 94 -11.53 3.67 -24.26
N CYS A 95 -10.99 4.40 -23.27
CA CYS A 95 -10.44 3.77 -22.06
C CYS A 95 -11.54 3.40 -21.04
N ARG A 96 -11.83 2.09 -20.90
CA ARG A 96 -12.95 1.60 -20.07
C ARG A 96 -12.55 1.13 -18.66
N VAL A 97 -11.32 1.40 -18.22
CA VAL A 97 -10.86 1.01 -16.87
C VAL A 97 -11.70 1.70 -15.79
N ARG A 98 -12.17 0.90 -14.85
CA ARG A 98 -12.88 1.32 -13.64
C ARG A 98 -12.28 0.62 -12.44
N LEU A 99 -12.12 1.32 -11.33
CA LEU A 99 -11.70 0.75 -10.06
C LEU A 99 -12.78 1.01 -9.00
N PRO A 100 -13.03 0.04 -8.11
CA PRO A 100 -13.90 0.29 -6.97
C PRO A 100 -13.27 1.37 -6.10
N ARG A 101 -14.11 2.26 -5.56
CA ARG A 101 -13.70 3.16 -4.49
C ARG A 101 -14.18 2.50 -3.20
N ALA A 102 -13.26 2.18 -2.30
CA ALA A 102 -13.65 1.74 -0.96
C ALA A 102 -14.41 2.90 -0.29
N ALA A 103 -15.57 2.57 0.29
CA ALA A 103 -16.41 3.53 1.02
C ALA A 103 -15.72 3.99 2.30
#